data_AF-D4H6F3-F1
#
_entry.id   AF-D4H6F3-F1
#
_cell.length_a   1.000
_cell.length_b   1.000
_cell.length_c   1.000
_cell.angle_alpha   90.00
_cell.angle_beta   90.00
_cell.angle_gamma   90.00
#
_symmetry.space_group_name_H-M   'P 1'
#
loop_
_entity.id
_entity.type
_entity.pdbx_description
1 polymer ?
#
loop_
_entity_poly.entity_id
_entity_poly.type
_entity_poly.pdbx_seq_one_letter_code
_entity_poly.pdbx_strand_id
1 'polypeptide(L)'
;MTGCAEQFQIEKQEPVRLFNREYYAVKNLTRSDIRKMKEMMQSDDISAAKTAGLILGRHYVRSGDVEQGFRMIKENLDDSYLDRFTRVSGHLWLYDAGYKMNDIDVIDKEGEYLQSIEMDPVAQKVFRHYCAQEKRAVIDGDLKGCALSDNIAGESPVEIEIFEEPKHVDESSVKEPDGNLMEKIVLNVKSAEEDPKLIDAMLYTISKLGVDVELDFTGVRDDYDFSLDVGSKILTSDTTMYEFAIEMDKVFEEAANLAMLNGGTTIVLGYTKELYQKALEIEDKFKNSDVKIYMFDIEDPNFQTTLSTIKEKAGKDTTISFAVGGSQEQLAKVVPFLRYYSDKPDKTVIACAVDGFGKVFFSSEYAEYFRGAYVVTEVLLLSKANVEQFNQEYYDDYAKLPAVKDMLGHDIVVFMERLKNPSFIADYLTGIKNMDEGTMDRDTEAYKIVTTRKIRKLVN
;
A
#
# COMPACT_ATOMS: atom_id res chain seq x y z
N MET A 1 -16.45 12.42 -45.62
CA MET A 1 -16.25 11.05 -45.11
C MET A 1 -14.76 10.80 -45.00
N THR A 2 -14.22 11.03 -43.82
CA THR A 2 -12.88 10.61 -43.41
C THR A 2 -12.93 10.57 -41.90
N GLY A 3 -13.16 9.38 -41.35
CA GLY A 3 -13.05 9.14 -39.92
C GLY A 3 -11.59 9.06 -39.52
N CYS A 4 -11.20 9.84 -38.52
CA CYS A 4 -10.04 9.53 -37.69
C CYS A 4 -10.58 8.93 -36.40
N ALA A 5 -10.35 7.64 -36.22
CA ALA A 5 -10.41 7.02 -34.91
C ALA A 5 -9.24 7.60 -34.11
N GLU A 6 -9.54 8.38 -33.07
CA GLU A 6 -8.56 8.72 -32.05
C GLU A 6 -8.13 7.41 -31.38
N GLN A 7 -6.90 7.01 -31.67
CA GLN A 7 -6.24 5.94 -30.94
C GLN A 7 -6.14 6.37 -29.48
N PHE A 8 -6.83 5.64 -28.61
CA PHE A 8 -6.58 5.61 -27.17
C PHE A 8 -5.07 5.57 -26.93
N GLN A 9 -4.51 6.68 -26.47
CA GLN A 9 -3.20 6.67 -25.84
C GLN A 9 -3.37 5.94 -24.51
N ILE A 10 -3.07 4.64 -24.51
CA ILE A 10 -2.75 3.92 -23.29
C ILE A 10 -1.57 4.69 -22.69
N GLU A 11 -1.82 5.45 -21.63
CA GLU A 11 -0.76 6.01 -20.80
C GLU A 11 0.19 4.87 -20.47
N LYS A 12 1.39 4.90 -21.08
CA LYS A 12 2.50 4.07 -20.66
C LYS A 12 2.80 4.49 -19.23
N GLN A 13 2.22 3.77 -18.27
CA GLN A 13 2.63 3.84 -16.88
C GLN A 13 4.16 3.72 -16.87
N GLU A 14 4.84 4.75 -16.39
CA GLU A 14 6.26 4.67 -16.12
C GLU A 14 6.51 3.42 -15.27
N PRO A 15 7.58 2.64 -15.55
CA PRO A 15 7.84 1.42 -14.81
C PRO A 15 8.06 1.78 -13.34
N VAL A 16 7.03 1.49 -12.52
CA VAL A 16 7.07 1.64 -11.08
C VAL A 16 8.26 0.81 -10.59
N ARG A 17 9.20 1.44 -9.88
CA ARG A 17 10.34 0.75 -9.26
C ARG A 17 9.83 -0.10 -8.09
N LEU A 18 9.33 -1.29 -8.40
CA LEU A 18 8.55 -2.19 -7.51
C LEU A 18 9.37 -3.11 -6.59
N PHE A 19 10.69 -2.94 -6.50
CA PHE A 19 11.54 -4.01 -5.97
C PHE A 19 12.73 -3.51 -5.12
N ASN A 20 12.68 -3.78 -3.81
CA ASN A 20 13.82 -3.61 -2.92
C ASN A 20 14.70 -4.87 -2.93
N ARG A 21 15.83 -4.77 -3.62
CA ARG A 21 16.79 -5.86 -3.85
C ARG A 21 17.35 -6.44 -2.56
N GLU A 22 17.69 -5.59 -1.60
CA GLU A 22 18.31 -6.02 -0.34
C GLU A 22 17.32 -6.80 0.53
N TYR A 23 16.05 -6.40 0.56
CA TYR A 23 15.01 -7.08 1.32
C TYR A 23 14.77 -8.51 0.81
N TYR A 24 14.60 -8.67 -0.50
CA TYR A 24 14.37 -9.98 -1.10
C TYR A 24 15.62 -10.87 -1.07
N ALA A 25 16.81 -10.28 -1.10
CA ALA A 25 18.07 -11.00 -0.92
C ALA A 25 18.18 -11.68 0.45
N VAL A 26 17.45 -11.20 1.47
CA VAL A 26 17.49 -11.77 2.82
C VAL A 26 16.21 -12.50 3.28
N LYS A 27 15.07 -12.22 2.66
CA LYS A 27 13.76 -12.82 3.00
C LYS A 27 13.69 -14.32 2.71
N ASN A 28 12.94 -15.10 3.50
CA ASN A 28 12.47 -16.43 3.08
C ASN A 28 11.35 -16.26 2.06
N LEU A 29 11.55 -16.74 0.83
CA LEU A 29 10.56 -16.55 -0.24
C LEU A 29 9.33 -17.44 -0.02
N THR A 30 8.15 -16.82 -0.13
CA THR A 30 6.85 -17.50 -0.25
C THR A 30 6.57 -17.90 -1.70
N ARG A 31 5.53 -18.70 -1.93
CA ARG A 31 5.10 -19.06 -3.30
C ARG A 31 4.81 -17.83 -4.18
N SER A 32 4.26 -16.78 -3.59
CA SER A 32 3.98 -15.52 -4.30
C SER A 32 5.27 -14.79 -4.66
N ASP A 33 6.23 -14.74 -3.74
CA ASP A 33 7.54 -14.13 -3.99
C ASP A 33 8.25 -14.86 -5.14
N ILE A 34 8.22 -16.20 -5.16
CA ILE A 34 8.81 -17.02 -6.23
C ILE A 34 8.18 -16.67 -7.59
N ARG A 35 6.84 -16.56 -7.66
CA ARG A 35 6.15 -16.17 -8.90
C ARG A 35 6.60 -14.78 -9.36
N LYS A 36 6.65 -13.80 -8.44
CA LYS A 36 7.08 -12.43 -8.77
C LYS A 36 8.54 -12.38 -9.22
N MET A 37 9.45 -13.14 -8.58
CA MET A 37 10.83 -13.20 -9.04
C MET A 37 10.93 -13.80 -10.46
N LYS A 38 10.13 -14.83 -10.78
CA LYS A 38 10.08 -15.41 -12.13
C LYS A 38 9.56 -14.40 -13.17
N GLU A 39 8.57 -13.59 -12.82
CA GLU A 39 8.08 -12.50 -13.66
C GLU A 39 9.16 -11.42 -13.87
N MET A 40 9.85 -11.00 -12.80
CA MET A 40 10.92 -10.00 -12.90
C MET A 40 12.14 -10.47 -13.67
N MET A 41 12.44 -11.77 -13.68
CA MET A 41 13.48 -12.33 -14.55
C MET A 41 13.19 -12.12 -16.05
N GLN A 42 11.94 -11.82 -16.41
CA GLN A 42 11.53 -11.50 -17.78
C GLN A 42 11.44 -9.99 -18.05
N SER A 43 11.84 -9.14 -17.08
CA SER A 43 11.82 -7.68 -17.22
C SER A 43 12.91 -7.17 -18.16
N ASP A 44 12.61 -6.08 -18.86
CA ASP A 44 13.59 -5.33 -19.67
C ASP A 44 14.69 -4.66 -18.82
N ASP A 45 14.45 -4.46 -17.51
CA ASP A 45 15.49 -4.01 -16.57
C ASP A 45 16.43 -5.18 -16.24
N ILE A 46 17.57 -5.25 -16.95
CA ILE A 46 18.61 -6.29 -16.78
C ILE A 46 19.07 -6.38 -15.32
N SER A 47 19.20 -5.25 -14.63
CA SER A 47 19.67 -5.22 -13.24
C SER A 47 18.64 -5.83 -12.29
N ALA A 48 17.35 -5.52 -12.50
CA ALA A 48 16.26 -6.16 -11.76
C ALA A 48 16.12 -7.66 -12.08
N ALA A 49 16.22 -8.04 -13.36
CA ALA A 49 16.11 -9.43 -13.81
C ALA A 49 17.24 -10.31 -13.22
N LYS A 50 18.49 -9.84 -13.27
CA LYS A 50 19.64 -10.53 -12.68
C LYS A 50 19.51 -10.66 -11.17
N THR A 51 19.09 -9.60 -10.49
CA THR A 51 18.88 -9.64 -9.04
C THR A 51 17.78 -10.63 -8.65
N ALA A 52 16.66 -10.66 -9.39
CA ALA A 52 15.59 -11.63 -9.18
C ALA A 52 16.07 -13.09 -9.35
N GLY A 53 16.92 -13.34 -10.35
CA GLY A 53 17.55 -14.63 -10.58
C GLY A 53 18.45 -15.08 -9.42
N LEU A 54 19.24 -14.16 -8.87
CA LEU A 54 20.08 -14.43 -7.68
C LEU A 54 19.25 -14.79 -6.45
N ILE A 55 18.17 -14.06 -6.21
CA ILE A 55 17.26 -14.29 -5.08
C ILE A 55 16.56 -15.64 -5.19
N LEU A 56 16.09 -16.00 -6.40
CA LEU A 56 15.51 -17.33 -6.65
C LEU A 56 16.54 -18.43 -6.47
N GLY A 57 17.75 -18.23 -7.01
CA GLY A 57 18.83 -19.19 -6.89
C GLY A 57 19.18 -19.47 -5.44
N ARG A 58 19.36 -18.42 -4.62
CA ARG A 58 19.50 -18.55 -3.16
C ARG A 58 18.37 -19.36 -2.53
N HIS A 59 17.12 -19.06 -2.89
CA HIS A 59 15.97 -19.75 -2.32
C HIS A 59 16.03 -21.26 -2.57
N TYR A 60 16.38 -21.69 -3.78
CA TYR A 60 16.53 -23.10 -4.12
C TYR A 60 17.69 -23.78 -3.37
N VAL A 61 18.83 -23.09 -3.21
CA VAL A 61 19.95 -23.59 -2.38
C VAL A 61 19.50 -23.87 -0.94
N ARG A 62 18.68 -22.99 -0.37
CA ARG A 62 18.20 -23.13 1.02
C ARG A 62 17.07 -24.14 1.19
N SER A 63 16.25 -24.36 0.17
CA SER A 63 15.15 -25.34 0.21
C SER A 63 15.59 -26.76 -0.15
N GLY A 64 16.86 -26.95 -0.50
CA GLY A 64 17.47 -28.25 -0.80
C GLY A 64 17.57 -28.59 -2.29
N ASP A 65 17.04 -27.75 -3.19
CA ASP A 65 17.24 -27.88 -4.64
C ASP A 65 18.55 -27.17 -5.05
N VAL A 66 19.66 -27.70 -4.54
CA VAL A 66 20.98 -27.06 -4.63
C VAL A 66 21.45 -26.95 -6.08
N GLU A 67 21.19 -27.94 -6.93
CA GLU A 67 21.61 -27.91 -8.34
C GLU A 67 20.88 -26.80 -9.13
N GLN A 68 19.56 -26.67 -8.96
CA GLN A 68 18.80 -25.58 -9.58
C GLN A 68 19.29 -24.22 -9.05
N GLY A 69 19.48 -24.12 -7.73
CA GLY A 69 19.95 -22.91 -7.08
C GLY A 69 21.32 -22.47 -7.58
N PHE A 70 22.28 -23.39 -7.62
CA PHE A 70 23.64 -23.18 -8.13
C PHE A 70 23.63 -22.67 -9.57
N ARG A 71 22.88 -23.33 -10.47
CA ARG A 71 22.77 -22.90 -11.88
C ARG A 71 22.19 -21.48 -11.98
N MET A 72 21.10 -21.21 -11.27
CA MET A 72 20.45 -19.88 -11.33
C MET A 72 21.33 -18.78 -10.78
N ILE A 73 22.07 -19.02 -9.69
CA ILE A 73 23.03 -18.03 -9.17
C ILE A 73 24.12 -17.79 -10.21
N LYS A 74 24.74 -18.84 -10.75
CA LYS A 74 25.83 -18.75 -11.73
C LYS A 74 25.45 -18.03 -13.02
N GLU A 75 24.23 -18.22 -13.52
CA GLU A 75 23.72 -17.55 -14.73
C GLU A 75 23.38 -16.06 -14.52
N ASN A 76 23.12 -15.66 -13.26
CA ASN A 76 22.65 -14.32 -12.93
C ASN A 76 23.65 -13.47 -12.13
N LEU A 77 24.77 -14.05 -11.69
CA LEU A 77 25.85 -13.34 -11.02
C LEU A 77 26.73 -12.63 -12.06
N ASP A 78 26.30 -11.42 -12.45
CA ASP A 78 27.04 -10.50 -13.30
C ASP A 78 27.29 -9.18 -12.57
N ASP A 79 28.51 -9.01 -12.08
CA ASP A 79 28.94 -7.86 -11.27
C ASP A 79 28.69 -6.50 -11.91
N SER A 80 28.59 -6.44 -13.24
CA SER A 80 28.40 -5.18 -13.97
C SER A 80 26.98 -4.59 -13.82
N TYR A 81 26.00 -5.42 -13.45
CA TYR A 81 24.59 -5.03 -13.33
C TYR A 81 24.05 -5.07 -11.90
N LEU A 82 24.89 -5.38 -10.91
CA LEU A 82 24.47 -5.58 -9.52
C LEU A 82 24.99 -4.48 -8.61
N ASP A 83 24.14 -4.00 -7.70
CA ASP A 83 24.58 -3.17 -6.60
C ASP A 83 25.50 -3.95 -5.65
N ARG A 84 26.29 -3.23 -4.84
CA ARG A 84 27.31 -3.83 -3.98
C ARG A 84 26.73 -4.88 -3.03
N PHE A 85 25.55 -4.63 -2.46
CA PHE A 85 24.90 -5.56 -1.55
C PHE A 85 24.57 -6.87 -2.26
N THR A 86 23.88 -6.77 -3.39
CA THR A 86 23.41 -7.92 -4.17
C THR A 86 24.57 -8.72 -4.74
N ARG A 87 25.62 -8.03 -5.20
CA ARG A 87 26.86 -8.67 -5.67
C ARG A 87 27.51 -9.50 -4.58
N VAL A 88 27.83 -8.90 -3.43
CA VAL A 88 28.48 -9.62 -2.31
C VAL A 88 27.60 -10.76 -1.81
N SER A 89 26.28 -10.55 -1.74
CA SER A 89 25.33 -11.61 -1.37
C SER A 89 25.32 -12.74 -2.40
N GLY A 90 25.38 -12.44 -3.70
CA GLY A 90 25.41 -13.42 -4.77
C GLY A 90 26.64 -14.32 -4.70
N HIS A 91 27.82 -13.73 -4.47
CA HIS A 91 29.06 -14.50 -4.27
C HIS A 91 29.01 -15.39 -3.01
N LEU A 92 28.44 -14.91 -1.90
CA LEU A 92 28.24 -15.74 -0.70
C LEU A 92 27.35 -16.95 -0.97
N TRP A 93 26.26 -16.77 -1.70
CA TRP A 93 25.35 -17.87 -2.03
C TRP A 93 25.91 -18.80 -3.10
N LEU A 94 26.74 -18.30 -4.01
CA LEU A 94 27.45 -19.16 -4.96
C LEU A 94 28.50 -20.02 -4.26
N TYR A 95 29.24 -19.43 -3.33
CA TYR A 95 30.18 -20.15 -2.46
C TYR A 95 29.46 -21.25 -1.66
N ASP A 96 28.37 -20.93 -0.95
CA ASP A 96 27.59 -21.90 -0.18
C ASP A 96 27.01 -23.02 -1.05
N ALA A 97 26.49 -22.68 -2.24
CA ALA A 97 26.04 -23.66 -3.21
C ALA A 97 27.19 -24.57 -3.70
N GLY A 98 28.38 -24.00 -3.94
CA GLY A 98 29.60 -24.73 -4.29
C GLY A 98 30.00 -25.74 -3.21
N TYR A 99 29.97 -25.34 -1.93
CA TYR A 99 30.18 -26.25 -0.79
C TYR A 99 29.17 -27.40 -0.80
N LYS A 100 27.88 -27.09 -0.94
CA LYS A 100 26.81 -28.10 -0.96
C LYS A 100 26.89 -29.03 -2.18
N MET A 101 27.47 -28.58 -3.29
CA MET A 101 27.70 -29.36 -4.51
C MET A 101 29.07 -30.07 -4.56
N ASN A 102 29.98 -29.80 -3.60
CA ASN A 102 31.38 -30.22 -3.63
C ASN A 102 32.15 -29.75 -4.89
N ASP A 103 31.86 -28.55 -5.40
CA ASP A 103 32.57 -27.93 -6.53
C ASP A 103 33.77 -27.10 -6.03
N ILE A 104 34.94 -27.74 -5.94
CA ILE A 104 36.17 -27.16 -5.38
C ILE A 104 36.60 -25.90 -6.13
N ASP A 105 36.48 -25.88 -7.46
CA ASP A 105 36.91 -24.75 -8.28
C ASP A 105 36.08 -23.49 -7.96
N VAL A 106 34.76 -23.67 -7.75
CA VAL A 106 33.88 -22.56 -7.33
C VAL A 106 34.15 -22.17 -5.88
N ILE A 107 34.34 -23.12 -4.98
CA ILE A 107 34.67 -22.86 -3.57
C ILE A 107 35.91 -21.98 -3.47
N ASP A 108 36.99 -22.35 -4.14
CA ASP A 108 38.27 -21.64 -4.08
C ASP A 108 38.14 -20.23 -4.68
N LYS A 109 37.56 -20.13 -5.87
CA LYS A 109 37.40 -18.86 -6.58
C LYS A 109 36.53 -17.87 -5.81
N GLU A 110 35.35 -18.30 -5.34
CA GLU A 110 34.43 -17.44 -4.62
C GLU A 110 34.94 -17.15 -3.20
N GLY A 111 35.66 -18.09 -2.59
CA GLY A 111 36.35 -17.90 -1.31
C GLY A 111 37.42 -16.81 -1.39
N GLU A 112 38.28 -16.83 -2.41
CA GLU A 112 39.28 -15.78 -2.67
C GLU A 112 38.63 -14.40 -2.85
N TYR A 113 37.55 -14.35 -3.66
CA TYR A 113 36.78 -13.13 -3.84
C TYR A 113 36.25 -12.60 -2.50
N LEU A 114 35.55 -13.43 -1.72
CA LEU A 114 34.94 -13.05 -0.44
C LEU A 114 35.98 -12.63 0.61
N GLN A 115 37.15 -13.27 0.61
CA GLN A 115 38.29 -12.87 1.45
C GLN A 115 38.85 -11.50 1.04
N SER A 116 38.88 -11.17 -0.25
CA SER A 116 39.40 -9.89 -0.76
C SER A 116 38.52 -8.67 -0.48
N ILE A 117 37.23 -8.85 -0.15
CA ILE A 117 36.27 -7.75 0.04
C ILE A 117 36.65 -6.87 1.25
N GLU A 118 36.72 -5.56 1.07
CA GLU A 118 36.83 -4.61 2.18
C GLU A 118 35.53 -4.56 3.01
N MET A 119 35.64 -4.70 4.34
CA MET A 119 34.50 -4.78 5.26
C MET A 119 33.91 -3.40 5.61
N ASP A 120 33.38 -2.71 4.60
CA ASP A 120 32.58 -1.49 4.78
C ASP A 120 31.17 -1.80 5.37
N PRO A 121 30.35 -0.78 5.71
CA PRO A 121 29.03 -1.01 6.30
C PRO A 121 28.09 -1.90 5.48
N VAL A 122 28.17 -1.86 4.14
CA VAL A 122 27.33 -2.68 3.25
C VAL A 122 27.80 -4.13 3.30
N ALA A 123 29.10 -4.37 3.17
CA ALA A 123 29.67 -5.72 3.26
C ALA A 123 29.43 -6.33 4.66
N GLN A 124 29.63 -5.58 5.74
CA GLN A 124 29.31 -6.04 7.10
C GLN A 124 27.86 -6.46 7.25
N LYS A 125 26.93 -5.68 6.68
CA LYS A 125 25.50 -6.00 6.69
C LYS A 125 25.21 -7.31 5.95
N VAL A 126 25.77 -7.49 4.76
CA VAL A 126 25.58 -8.72 3.96
C VAL A 126 26.08 -9.96 4.70
N PHE A 127 27.32 -9.94 5.22
CA PHE A 127 27.88 -11.08 5.95
C PHE A 127 27.11 -11.40 7.24
N ARG A 128 26.67 -10.37 8.00
CA ARG A 128 25.80 -10.56 9.17
C ARG A 128 24.50 -11.26 8.81
N HIS A 129 23.85 -10.83 7.73
CA HIS A 129 22.59 -11.44 7.30
C HIS A 129 22.77 -12.89 6.86
N TYR A 130 23.82 -13.18 6.09
CA TYR A 130 24.14 -14.54 5.68
C TYR A 130 24.36 -15.47 6.89
N CYS A 131 25.22 -15.06 7.82
CA CYS A 131 25.48 -15.79 9.05
C CYS A 131 24.20 -16.07 9.87
N ALA A 132 23.34 -15.05 10.03
CA ALA A 132 22.08 -15.22 10.74
C ALA A 132 21.13 -16.21 10.03
N GLN A 133 21.10 -16.21 8.70
CA GLN A 133 20.21 -17.09 7.91
C GLN A 133 20.63 -18.55 7.94
N GLU A 134 21.93 -18.80 7.92
CA GLU A 134 22.50 -20.14 8.04
C GLU A 134 22.76 -20.53 9.51
N LYS A 135 22.24 -19.73 10.46
CA LYS A 135 22.33 -19.97 11.92
C LYS A 135 23.79 -20.18 12.39
N ARG A 136 24.74 -19.46 11.79
CA ARG A 136 26.17 -19.51 12.12
C ARG A 136 26.50 -18.47 13.19
N ALA A 137 27.33 -18.85 14.15
CA ALA A 137 27.75 -17.96 15.24
C ALA A 137 28.88 -17.03 14.78
N VAL A 138 28.76 -15.74 15.09
CA VAL A 138 29.84 -14.76 14.90
C VAL A 138 30.69 -14.72 16.16
N ILE A 139 31.91 -15.25 16.10
CA ILE A 139 32.87 -15.24 17.21
C ILE A 139 33.76 -14.00 17.07
N ASP A 140 33.93 -13.24 18.15
CA ASP A 140 34.81 -12.06 18.24
C ASP A 140 34.59 -10.99 17.15
N GLY A 141 33.38 -10.92 16.59
CA GLY A 141 33.05 -9.98 15.51
C GLY A 141 33.60 -10.36 14.13
N ASP A 142 34.20 -11.55 13.99
CA ASP A 142 34.71 -12.04 12.70
C ASP A 142 33.58 -12.55 11.79
N LEU A 143 33.02 -11.62 11.02
CA LEU A 143 31.94 -11.88 10.08
C LEU A 143 32.38 -12.74 8.89
N LYS A 144 33.64 -12.60 8.45
CA LYS A 144 34.16 -13.40 7.34
C LYS A 144 34.39 -14.84 7.78
N GLY A 145 35.00 -15.03 8.95
CA GLY A 145 35.18 -16.35 9.55
C GLY A 145 33.85 -17.06 9.79
N CYS A 146 32.79 -16.34 10.19
CA CYS A 146 31.46 -16.92 10.32
C CYS A 146 30.89 -17.40 8.98
N ALA A 147 31.05 -16.63 7.89
CA ALA A 147 30.49 -16.99 6.59
C ALA A 147 31.27 -18.12 5.89
N LEU A 148 32.57 -18.22 6.15
CA LEU A 148 33.51 -19.10 5.43
C LEU A 148 34.00 -20.32 6.25
N SER A 149 33.47 -20.55 7.47
CA SER A 149 33.84 -21.70 8.31
C SER A 149 32.81 -22.83 8.33
N ASP A 150 33.29 -24.06 8.56
CA ASP A 150 32.52 -25.32 8.42
C ASP A 150 31.63 -25.70 9.63
N ASN A 151 31.54 -24.88 10.68
CA ASN A 151 30.84 -25.26 11.92
C ASN A 151 29.41 -24.70 12.01
N ILE A 152 28.42 -25.56 11.77
CA ILE A 152 26.98 -25.28 11.96
C ILE A 152 26.53 -25.80 13.33
N ALA A 153 25.99 -24.95 14.19
CA ALA A 153 25.42 -25.36 15.48
C ALA A 153 23.87 -25.36 15.45
N GLY A 154 23.28 -26.56 15.48
CA GLY A 154 22.04 -26.93 16.19
C GLY A 154 20.69 -26.34 15.75
N GLU A 155 19.80 -27.21 15.25
CA GLU A 155 18.38 -26.92 14.98
C GLU A 155 17.48 -26.99 16.22
N SER A 156 16.29 -26.36 16.13
CA SER A 156 15.13 -26.65 16.99
C SER A 156 13.83 -26.53 16.17
N PRO A 157 12.82 -27.42 16.37
CA PRO A 157 11.64 -27.54 15.53
C PRO A 157 10.46 -26.71 16.06
N VAL A 158 9.55 -26.29 15.17
CA VAL A 158 8.20 -25.86 15.55
C VAL A 158 7.17 -26.38 14.54
N GLU A 159 6.15 -27.06 15.08
CA GLU A 159 4.99 -27.65 14.40
C GLU A 159 4.05 -26.60 13.78
N ILE A 160 3.37 -27.02 12.71
CA ILE A 160 2.32 -26.27 12.02
C ILE A 160 0.99 -26.93 12.38
N GLU A 161 0.10 -26.23 13.09
CA GLU A 161 -1.32 -26.58 13.19
C GLU A 161 -2.11 -25.92 12.05
N ILE A 162 -2.86 -26.76 11.34
CA ILE A 162 -3.78 -26.39 10.25
C ILE A 162 -5.17 -26.21 10.87
N PHE A 163 -5.84 -25.10 10.60
CA PHE A 163 -7.27 -24.96 10.85
C PHE A 163 -8.02 -24.37 9.64
N GLU A 164 -9.23 -24.89 9.49
CA GLU A 164 -10.08 -24.97 8.31
C GLU A 164 -10.68 -23.64 7.82
N GLU A 165 -11.00 -23.63 6.53
CA GLU A 165 -11.70 -22.56 5.82
C GLU A 165 -13.14 -22.38 6.32
N PRO A 166 -13.65 -21.13 6.43
CA PRO A 166 -15.08 -20.91 6.59
C PRO A 166 -15.82 -21.26 5.30
N LYS A 167 -16.92 -21.99 5.46
CA LYS A 167 -17.81 -22.45 4.39
C LYS A 167 -18.49 -21.30 3.64
N HIS A 168 -18.77 -21.57 2.37
CA HIS A 168 -19.70 -20.83 1.50
C HIS A 168 -20.94 -20.33 2.26
N VAL A 169 -21.22 -19.04 2.11
CA VAL A 169 -22.53 -18.46 2.42
C VAL A 169 -23.27 -18.36 1.09
N ASP A 170 -24.43 -18.99 1.01
CA ASP A 170 -25.31 -18.96 -0.15
C ASP A 170 -25.83 -17.53 -0.41
N GLU A 171 -25.89 -17.18 -1.70
CA GLU A 171 -26.52 -15.96 -2.20
C GLU A 171 -28.00 -15.94 -1.81
N SER A 172 -28.40 -14.97 -0.97
CA SER A 172 -29.79 -14.59 -0.86
C SER A 172 -30.14 -13.65 -2.01
N SER A 173 -31.02 -14.12 -2.89
CA SER A 173 -31.63 -13.36 -3.97
C SER A 173 -32.36 -12.12 -3.42
N VAL A 174 -31.83 -10.94 -3.74
CA VAL A 174 -32.54 -9.67 -3.52
C VAL A 174 -33.56 -9.52 -4.66
N LYS A 175 -34.82 -9.37 -4.29
CA LYS A 175 -35.92 -9.07 -5.21
C LYS A 175 -35.80 -7.63 -5.71
N GLU A 176 -35.94 -7.46 -7.02
CA GLU A 176 -36.18 -6.15 -7.65
C GLU A 176 -37.44 -5.50 -7.05
N PRO A 177 -37.43 -4.20 -6.72
CA PRO A 177 -38.64 -3.49 -6.35
C PRO A 177 -39.52 -3.21 -7.57
N ASP A 178 -40.81 -3.50 -7.43
CA ASP A 178 -41.88 -3.17 -8.38
C ASP A 178 -41.91 -1.66 -8.68
N GLY A 179 -42.12 -1.34 -9.96
CA GLY A 179 -42.11 0.02 -10.49
C GLY A 179 -43.20 0.93 -9.91
N ASN A 180 -42.80 1.78 -8.98
CA ASN A 180 -43.42 3.10 -8.80
C ASN A 180 -42.64 4.09 -9.68
N LEU A 181 -43.36 4.91 -10.45
CA LEU A 181 -42.77 6.03 -11.18
C LEU A 181 -42.08 6.97 -10.17
N MET A 182 -40.74 6.92 -10.14
CA MET A 182 -39.93 7.79 -9.29
C MET A 182 -40.04 9.24 -9.78
N GLU A 183 -40.14 10.19 -8.86
CA GLU A 183 -40.13 11.62 -9.21
C GLU A 183 -38.76 12.02 -9.77
N LYS A 184 -38.75 12.73 -10.90
CA LYS A 184 -37.52 13.16 -11.57
C LYS A 184 -36.75 14.16 -10.71
N ILE A 185 -35.44 13.96 -10.60
CA ILE A 185 -34.50 14.85 -9.91
C ILE A 185 -33.64 15.58 -10.95
N VAL A 186 -33.55 16.91 -10.89
CA VAL A 186 -32.68 17.72 -11.76
C VAL A 186 -31.53 18.31 -10.93
N LEU A 187 -30.29 17.92 -11.26
CA LEU A 187 -29.08 18.34 -10.56
C LEU A 187 -28.23 19.28 -11.43
N ASN A 188 -27.94 20.48 -10.92
CA ASN A 188 -26.92 21.36 -11.49
C ASN A 188 -25.52 20.93 -11.05
N VAL A 189 -24.66 20.53 -11.99
CA VAL A 189 -23.28 20.09 -11.71
C VAL A 189 -22.29 21.21 -12.03
N LYS A 190 -21.55 21.65 -11.01
CA LYS A 190 -20.50 22.67 -11.10
C LYS A 190 -19.11 22.02 -11.00
N SER A 191 -18.15 22.57 -11.74
CA SER A 191 -16.74 22.18 -11.70
C SER A 191 -16.51 20.67 -11.96
N ALA A 192 -17.28 20.08 -12.88
CA ALA A 192 -17.25 18.65 -13.19
C ALA A 192 -15.86 18.14 -13.60
N GLU A 193 -15.04 19.01 -14.18
CA GLU A 193 -13.67 18.76 -14.57
C GLU A 193 -12.71 18.47 -13.40
N GLU A 194 -13.05 18.87 -12.17
CA GLU A 194 -12.19 18.70 -11.01
C GLU A 194 -12.19 17.25 -10.47
N ASP A 195 -13.26 16.49 -10.68
CA ASP A 195 -13.33 15.07 -10.31
C ASP A 195 -14.23 14.25 -11.26
N PRO A 196 -13.77 13.99 -12.51
CA PRO A 196 -14.58 13.28 -13.50
C PRO A 196 -15.00 11.87 -13.06
N LYS A 197 -14.19 11.22 -12.22
CA LYS A 197 -14.50 9.88 -11.67
C LYS A 197 -15.75 9.88 -10.80
N LEU A 198 -16.01 10.97 -10.07
CA LEU A 198 -17.22 11.13 -9.28
C LEU A 198 -18.45 11.16 -10.19
N ILE A 199 -18.38 11.92 -11.30
CA ILE A 199 -19.47 12.04 -12.28
C ILE A 199 -19.73 10.72 -13.00
N ASP A 200 -18.69 10.02 -13.44
CA ASP A 200 -18.83 8.71 -14.08
C ASP A 200 -19.58 7.72 -13.17
N ALA A 201 -19.25 7.71 -11.88
CA ALA A 201 -19.90 6.82 -10.92
C ALA A 201 -21.33 7.24 -10.57
N MET A 202 -21.65 8.54 -10.62
CA MET A 202 -23.04 9.01 -10.52
C MET A 202 -23.85 8.51 -11.72
N LEU A 203 -23.37 8.73 -12.95
CA LEU A 203 -24.03 8.26 -14.18
C LEU A 203 -24.22 6.74 -14.19
N TYR A 204 -23.19 6.00 -13.75
CA TYR A 204 -23.28 4.56 -13.56
C TYR A 204 -24.40 4.17 -12.61
N THR A 205 -24.44 4.80 -11.42
CA THR A 205 -25.44 4.51 -10.39
C THR A 205 -26.84 4.84 -10.87
N ILE A 206 -27.02 5.96 -11.58
CA ILE A 206 -28.30 6.37 -12.18
C ILE A 206 -28.81 5.28 -13.13
N SER A 207 -27.95 4.88 -14.08
CA SER A 207 -28.26 3.82 -15.04
C SER A 207 -28.58 2.50 -14.36
N LYS A 208 -27.76 2.11 -13.39
CA LYS A 208 -27.84 0.80 -12.74
C LYS A 208 -29.05 0.64 -11.82
N LEU A 209 -29.38 1.68 -11.06
CA LEU A 209 -30.54 1.67 -10.15
C LEU A 209 -31.83 2.06 -10.86
N GLY A 210 -31.76 2.54 -12.11
CA GLY A 210 -32.93 2.95 -12.89
C GLY A 210 -33.65 4.16 -12.30
N VAL A 211 -32.90 5.04 -11.62
CA VAL A 211 -33.44 6.28 -11.01
C VAL A 211 -33.52 7.40 -12.05
N ASP A 212 -34.51 8.28 -11.93
CA ASP A 212 -34.72 9.39 -12.88
C ASP A 212 -34.00 10.66 -12.41
N VAL A 213 -32.67 10.66 -12.54
CA VAL A 213 -31.82 11.81 -12.20
C VAL A 213 -31.19 12.40 -13.46
N GLU A 214 -31.47 13.68 -13.73
CA GLU A 214 -30.87 14.45 -14.83
C GLU A 214 -29.70 15.27 -14.31
N LEU A 215 -28.50 15.00 -14.85
CA LEU A 215 -27.31 15.82 -14.62
C LEU A 215 -27.21 16.93 -15.67
N ASP A 216 -27.30 18.19 -15.25
CA ASP A 216 -27.13 19.35 -16.11
C ASP A 216 -25.84 20.10 -15.77
N PHE A 217 -24.96 20.19 -16.75
CA PHE A 217 -23.65 20.85 -16.65
C PHE A 217 -23.69 22.31 -17.15
N THR A 218 -24.82 22.74 -17.71
CA THR A 218 -24.93 24.08 -18.33
C THR A 218 -25.28 25.16 -17.32
N GLY A 219 -26.00 24.82 -16.24
CA GLY A 219 -26.42 25.77 -15.21
C GLY A 219 -27.45 26.80 -15.69
N VAL A 220 -28.13 26.57 -16.82
CA VAL A 220 -29.03 27.54 -17.48
C VAL A 220 -30.49 27.41 -17.03
N ARG A 221 -30.84 26.35 -16.30
CA ARG A 221 -32.21 26.09 -15.86
C ARG A 221 -32.51 26.76 -14.52
N ASP A 222 -33.80 26.93 -14.23
CA ASP A 222 -34.29 27.51 -12.97
C ASP A 222 -34.99 26.48 -12.08
N ASP A 223 -35.13 25.23 -12.55
CA ASP A 223 -35.89 24.14 -11.91
C ASP A 223 -34.99 23.07 -11.28
N TYR A 224 -33.80 23.45 -10.80
CA TYR A 224 -32.89 22.53 -10.13
C TYR A 224 -33.41 22.14 -8.75
N ASP A 225 -33.47 20.83 -8.47
CA ASP A 225 -33.70 20.32 -7.12
C ASP A 225 -32.46 20.46 -6.24
N PHE A 226 -31.29 20.36 -6.87
CA PHE A 226 -29.99 20.37 -6.20
C PHE A 226 -28.91 21.05 -7.05
N SER A 227 -27.84 21.49 -6.40
CA SER A 227 -26.58 21.90 -7.04
C SER A 227 -25.41 21.20 -6.38
N LEU A 228 -24.58 20.49 -7.15
CA LEU A 228 -23.37 19.82 -6.69
C LEU A 228 -22.14 20.61 -7.14
N ASP A 229 -21.30 21.00 -6.19
CA ASP A 229 -19.92 21.41 -6.46
C ASP A 229 -19.02 20.18 -6.35
N VAL A 230 -18.45 19.74 -7.48
CA VAL A 230 -17.72 18.47 -7.58
C VAL A 230 -16.37 18.51 -6.87
N GLY A 231 -15.71 19.68 -6.88
CA GLY A 231 -14.43 19.89 -6.20
C GLY A 231 -14.53 19.69 -4.71
N SER A 232 -15.45 20.45 -4.10
CA SER A 232 -15.72 20.43 -2.67
C SER A 232 -16.60 19.26 -2.23
N LYS A 233 -17.29 18.58 -3.17
CA LYS A 233 -18.25 17.49 -2.89
C LYS A 233 -19.41 17.95 -2.01
N ILE A 234 -19.83 19.21 -2.20
CA ILE A 234 -20.94 19.82 -1.47
C ILE A 234 -22.17 19.79 -2.36
N LEU A 235 -23.22 19.12 -1.88
CA LEU A 235 -24.53 19.11 -2.49
C LEU A 235 -25.42 20.14 -1.79
N THR A 236 -25.95 21.11 -2.53
CA THR A 236 -26.82 22.16 -2.00
C THR A 236 -28.25 21.95 -2.50
N SER A 237 -29.19 21.89 -1.56
CA SER A 237 -30.64 22.03 -1.82
C SER A 237 -31.09 23.46 -1.49
N ASP A 238 -32.36 23.79 -1.74
CA ASP A 238 -32.92 25.12 -1.46
C ASP A 238 -32.67 25.63 -0.03
N THR A 239 -32.59 24.73 0.95
CA THR A 239 -32.51 25.09 2.38
C THR A 239 -31.29 24.57 3.12
N THR A 240 -30.53 23.65 2.52
CA THR A 240 -29.52 22.87 3.26
C THR A 240 -28.36 22.48 2.35
N MET A 241 -27.14 22.58 2.89
CA MET A 241 -25.91 22.08 2.27
C MET A 241 -25.54 20.75 2.91
N TYR A 242 -25.08 19.80 2.10
CA TYR A 242 -24.67 18.46 2.52
C TYR A 242 -23.24 18.21 2.06
N GLU A 243 -22.33 17.96 2.99
CA GLU A 243 -20.91 17.73 2.69
C GLU A 243 -20.61 16.23 2.57
N PHE A 244 -20.19 15.77 1.38
CA PHE A 244 -19.86 14.35 1.11
C PHE A 244 -18.37 14.04 1.27
N ALA A 245 -17.52 15.07 1.30
CA ALA A 245 -16.09 14.93 1.43
C ALA A 245 -15.70 14.11 2.68
N ILE A 246 -14.55 13.46 2.59
CA ILE A 246 -13.95 12.75 3.71
C ILE A 246 -13.07 13.75 4.44
N GLU A 247 -13.20 13.83 5.77
CA GLU A 247 -12.47 14.80 6.58
C GLU A 247 -11.01 14.36 6.76
N MET A 248 -10.22 14.36 5.68
CA MET A 248 -8.84 13.87 5.68
C MET A 248 -7.94 14.60 6.68
N ASP A 249 -8.25 15.85 6.98
CA ASP A 249 -7.61 16.64 8.04
C ASP A 249 -7.74 15.97 9.42
N LYS A 250 -8.95 15.54 9.77
CA LYS A 250 -9.27 14.83 11.02
C LYS A 250 -8.67 13.43 11.03
N VAL A 251 -8.76 12.71 9.91
CA VAL A 251 -8.15 11.38 9.73
C VAL A 251 -6.62 11.46 9.90
N PHE A 252 -5.99 12.50 9.34
CA PHE A 252 -4.54 12.71 9.42
C PHE A 252 -4.09 13.11 10.82
N GLU A 253 -4.83 13.99 11.50
CA GLU A 253 -4.56 14.32 12.91
C GLU A 253 -4.66 13.07 13.80
N GLU A 254 -5.65 12.22 13.58
CA GLU A 254 -5.82 10.99 14.36
C GLU A 254 -4.71 9.96 14.07
N ALA A 255 -4.27 9.83 12.81
CA ALA A 255 -3.09 9.03 12.49
C ALA A 255 -1.82 9.57 13.15
N ALA A 256 -1.65 10.90 13.20
CA ALA A 256 -0.55 11.53 13.93
C ALA A 256 -0.61 11.21 15.42
N ASN A 257 -1.76 11.40 16.07
CA ASN A 257 -1.98 11.06 17.48
C ASN A 257 -1.63 9.59 17.76
N LEU A 258 -2.07 8.68 16.89
CA LEU A 258 -1.80 7.25 17.04
C LEU A 258 -0.31 6.91 16.90
N ALA A 259 0.39 7.55 15.95
CA ALA A 259 1.83 7.43 15.80
C ALA A 259 2.56 7.97 17.04
N MET A 260 2.08 9.05 17.66
CA MET A 260 2.66 9.61 18.88
C MET A 260 2.52 8.65 20.07
N LEU A 261 1.32 8.14 20.31
CA LEU A 261 0.99 7.28 21.44
C LEU A 261 1.79 5.97 21.44
N ASN A 262 2.12 5.45 20.25
CA ASN A 262 2.77 4.15 20.12
C ASN A 262 4.27 4.25 19.80
N GLY A 263 4.79 5.45 19.50
CA GLY A 263 5.94 5.59 18.61
C GLY A 263 7.17 6.36 19.12
N GLY A 264 7.12 6.92 20.32
CA GLY A 264 8.25 7.62 20.95
C GLY A 264 8.37 9.11 20.61
N THR A 265 9.50 9.72 20.92
CA THR A 265 9.74 11.18 20.89
C THR A 265 10.13 11.73 19.52
N THR A 266 10.10 10.93 18.44
CA THR A 266 10.48 11.38 17.10
C THR A 266 9.44 10.93 16.08
N ILE A 267 8.81 11.89 15.42
CA ILE A 267 7.67 11.67 14.52
C ILE A 267 7.94 12.33 13.17
N VAL A 268 7.57 11.62 12.11
CA VAL A 268 7.67 12.10 10.74
C VAL A 268 6.27 12.13 10.13
N LEU A 269 5.83 13.32 9.73
CA LEU A 269 4.55 13.57 9.08
C LEU A 269 4.76 13.56 7.56
N GLY A 270 4.22 12.55 6.89
CA GLY A 270 4.15 12.50 5.43
C GLY A 270 2.82 13.08 4.97
N TYR A 271 2.83 14.15 4.18
CA TYR A 271 1.63 14.87 3.75
C TYR A 271 1.51 14.92 2.22
N THR A 272 0.29 15.05 1.71
CA THR A 272 0.00 15.60 0.37
C THR A 272 -0.14 17.11 0.46
N LYS A 273 -0.16 17.81 -0.68
CA LYS A 273 -0.30 19.29 -0.71
C LYS A 273 -1.54 19.78 0.04
N GLU A 274 -2.65 19.06 -0.05
CA GLU A 274 -3.90 19.38 0.65
C GLU A 274 -3.74 19.27 2.17
N LEU A 275 -2.90 18.35 2.65
CA LEU A 275 -2.65 18.10 4.08
C LEU A 275 -1.49 18.92 4.65
N TYR A 276 -0.81 19.75 3.83
CA TYR A 276 0.36 20.51 4.29
C TYR A 276 0.03 21.47 5.43
N GLN A 277 -1.10 22.19 5.34
CA GLN A 277 -1.51 23.12 6.38
C GLN A 277 -1.81 22.38 7.69
N LYS A 278 -2.47 21.22 7.61
CA LYS A 278 -2.72 20.37 8.78
C LYS A 278 -1.42 19.84 9.39
N ALA A 279 -0.43 19.47 8.58
CA ALA A 279 0.88 19.04 9.06
C ALA A 279 1.58 20.15 9.87
N LEU A 280 1.50 21.42 9.43
CA LEU A 280 2.02 22.57 10.17
C LEU A 280 1.29 22.80 11.50
N GLU A 281 -0.04 22.65 11.51
CA GLU A 281 -0.83 22.76 12.74
C GLU A 281 -0.45 21.69 13.77
N ILE A 282 -0.25 20.45 13.31
CA ILE A 282 0.23 19.35 14.16
C ILE A 282 1.65 19.67 14.66
N GLU A 283 2.57 20.13 13.80
CA GLU A 283 3.92 20.53 14.22
C GLU A 283 3.88 21.60 15.33
N ASP A 284 3.08 22.66 15.15
CA ASP A 284 2.98 23.76 16.10
C ASP A 284 2.38 23.31 17.44
N LYS A 285 1.37 22.42 17.41
CA LYS A 285 0.75 21.82 18.60
C LYS A 285 1.76 21.14 19.53
N PHE A 286 2.85 20.60 18.98
CA PHE A 286 3.86 19.85 19.74
C PHE A 286 5.21 20.57 19.85
N LYS A 287 5.33 21.81 19.36
CA LYS A 287 6.57 22.60 19.35
C LYS A 287 7.21 22.78 20.73
N ASN A 288 6.40 22.78 21.80
CA ASN A 288 6.85 22.94 23.19
C ASN A 288 6.94 21.59 23.96
N SER A 289 6.87 20.46 23.26
CA SER A 289 7.01 19.13 23.84
C SER A 289 8.40 18.55 23.58
N ASP A 290 8.72 17.43 24.25
CA ASP A 290 9.95 16.67 23.97
C ASP A 290 9.88 15.90 22.63
N VAL A 291 8.76 16.00 21.90
CA VAL A 291 8.56 15.34 20.61
C VAL A 291 9.19 16.17 19.50
N LYS A 292 10.13 15.56 18.77
CA LYS A 292 10.68 16.10 17.53
C LYS A 292 9.79 15.72 16.37
N ILE A 293 9.27 16.72 15.67
CA ILE A 293 8.48 16.53 14.46
C ILE A 293 9.33 16.89 13.25
N TYR A 294 9.26 16.03 12.24
CA TYR A 294 9.78 16.28 10.90
C TYR A 294 8.64 16.10 9.91
N MET A 295 8.76 16.69 8.73
CA MET A 295 7.73 16.58 7.70
C MET A 295 8.37 16.28 6.35
N PHE A 296 7.62 15.60 5.47
CA PHE A 296 7.99 15.41 4.08
C PHE A 296 6.75 15.33 3.19
N ASP A 297 6.88 15.80 1.96
CA ASP A 297 5.86 15.66 0.93
C ASP A 297 5.94 14.25 0.33
N ILE A 298 4.82 13.51 0.34
CA ILE A 298 4.77 12.15 -0.21
C ILE A 298 4.70 12.12 -1.74
N GLU A 299 4.36 13.26 -2.35
CA GLU A 299 4.31 13.44 -3.80
C GLU A 299 5.66 13.90 -4.38
N ASP A 300 6.62 14.29 -3.52
CA ASP A 300 7.97 14.61 -3.95
C ASP A 300 8.66 13.35 -4.49
N PRO A 301 9.07 13.29 -5.77
CA PRO A 301 9.76 12.14 -6.33
C PRO A 301 11.09 11.82 -5.63
N ASN A 302 11.65 12.79 -4.89
CA ASN A 302 12.88 12.65 -4.12
C ASN A 302 12.65 12.50 -2.60
N PHE A 303 11.44 12.15 -2.16
CA PHE A 303 11.10 12.02 -0.74
C PHE A 303 12.08 11.14 0.06
N GLN A 304 12.68 10.13 -0.58
CA GLN A 304 13.69 9.25 0.01
C GLN A 304 14.96 9.98 0.47
N THR A 305 15.37 11.04 -0.25
CA THR A 305 16.50 11.90 0.13
C THR A 305 16.14 12.72 1.38
N THR A 306 14.91 13.21 1.43
CA THR A 306 14.36 13.92 2.61
C THR A 306 14.32 13.00 3.82
N LEU A 307 13.82 11.77 3.67
CA LEU A 307 13.80 10.76 4.73
C LEU A 307 15.22 10.37 5.21
N SER A 308 16.19 10.28 4.29
CA SER A 308 17.60 10.05 4.64
C SER A 308 18.15 11.17 5.51
N THR A 309 17.87 12.41 5.13
CA THR A 309 18.27 13.62 5.88
C THR A 309 17.61 13.66 7.26
N ILE A 310 16.34 13.28 7.35
CA ILE A 310 15.60 13.19 8.62
C ILE A 310 16.23 12.14 9.53
N LYS A 311 16.56 10.96 9.01
CA LYS A 311 17.24 9.90 9.76
C LYS A 311 18.57 10.38 10.36
N GLU A 312 19.38 11.07 9.56
CA GLU A 312 20.66 11.64 10.03
C GLU A 312 20.46 12.68 11.14
N LYS A 313 19.45 13.55 11.01
CA LYS A 313 19.10 14.56 12.02
C LYS A 313 18.52 13.96 13.31
N ALA A 314 17.73 12.90 13.19
CA ALA A 314 17.16 12.19 14.33
C ALA A 314 18.26 11.54 15.19
N GLY A 315 19.36 11.13 14.55
CA GLY A 315 20.53 10.56 15.20
C GLY A 315 20.42 9.05 15.43
N LYS A 316 21.55 8.44 15.77
CA LYS A 316 21.68 6.99 15.93
C LYS A 316 20.80 6.44 17.06
N ASP A 317 20.33 5.21 16.91
CA ASP A 317 19.51 4.48 17.90
C ASP A 317 18.12 5.09 18.17
N THR A 318 17.67 6.03 17.33
CA THR A 318 16.36 6.68 17.47
C THR A 318 15.26 5.82 16.85
N THR A 319 14.16 5.64 17.59
CA THR A 319 12.92 5.09 17.03
C THR A 319 12.19 6.23 16.34
N ILE A 320 11.84 6.03 15.08
CA ILE A 320 11.08 7.01 14.29
C ILE A 320 9.71 6.43 14.06
N SER A 321 8.68 7.23 14.27
CA SER A 321 7.31 6.86 13.95
C SER A 321 6.75 7.76 12.87
N PHE A 322 5.93 7.18 12.02
CA PHE A 322 5.43 7.83 10.82
C PHE A 322 3.93 7.97 10.89
N ALA A 323 3.43 9.16 10.61
CA ALA A 323 2.03 9.39 10.28
C ALA A 323 1.99 9.91 8.84
N VAL A 324 1.35 9.18 7.94
CA VAL A 324 1.39 9.46 6.50
C VAL A 324 -0.03 9.51 5.95
N GLY A 325 -0.41 10.64 5.35
CA GLY A 325 -1.74 10.88 4.80
C GLY A 325 -1.73 10.90 3.27
N GLY A 326 -2.70 10.23 2.64
CA GLY A 326 -2.89 10.24 1.19
C GLY A 326 -3.89 9.18 0.71
N SER A 327 -4.02 9.01 -0.60
CA SER A 327 -4.82 7.94 -1.19
C SER A 327 -4.19 6.55 -0.98
N GLN A 328 -5.00 5.49 -1.12
CA GLN A 328 -4.50 4.10 -1.07
C GLN A 328 -3.28 3.86 -1.98
N GLU A 329 -3.30 4.45 -3.19
CA GLU A 329 -2.25 4.30 -4.19
C GLU A 329 -0.97 5.04 -3.81
N GLN A 330 -1.08 6.25 -3.28
CA GLN A 330 0.05 7.04 -2.80
C GLN A 330 0.72 6.33 -1.60
N LEU A 331 -0.08 5.85 -0.64
CA LEU A 331 0.43 5.14 0.52
C LEU A 331 1.10 3.82 0.15
N ALA A 332 0.54 3.08 -0.83
CA ALA A 332 1.16 1.86 -1.34
C ALA A 332 2.56 2.10 -1.92
N LYS A 333 2.82 3.30 -2.47
CA LYS A 333 4.14 3.70 -2.98
C LYS A 333 5.09 4.15 -1.86
N VAL A 334 4.60 4.79 -0.80
CA VAL A 334 5.48 5.41 0.22
C VAL A 334 5.79 4.46 1.39
N VAL A 335 4.78 3.76 1.91
CA VAL A 335 4.91 2.92 3.13
C VAL A 335 6.01 1.86 3.07
N PRO A 336 6.26 1.18 1.92
CA PRO A 336 7.36 0.22 1.80
C PRO A 336 8.74 0.76 2.19
N PHE A 337 8.94 2.09 2.13
CA PHE A 337 10.22 2.73 2.41
C PHE A 337 10.38 3.19 3.86
N LEU A 338 9.30 3.42 4.60
CA LEU A 338 9.35 4.18 5.87
C LEU A 338 10.16 3.48 6.96
N ARG A 339 9.97 2.17 7.15
CA ARG A 339 10.68 1.40 8.19
C ARG A 339 12.19 1.42 8.04
N TYR A 340 12.70 1.56 6.81
CA TYR A 340 14.14 1.62 6.53
C TYR A 340 14.80 2.86 7.15
N TYR A 341 14.04 3.95 7.27
CA TYR A 341 14.55 5.22 7.77
C TYR A 341 14.59 5.30 9.29
N SER A 342 14.13 4.27 10.01
CA SER A 342 14.38 4.11 11.44
C SER A 342 15.56 3.17 11.70
N ASP A 343 16.35 3.46 12.72
CA ASP A 343 17.37 2.53 13.22
C ASP A 343 16.77 1.34 13.98
N LYS A 344 15.48 1.42 14.34
CA LYS A 344 14.72 0.36 15.02
C LYS A 344 13.44 0.02 14.23
N PRO A 345 13.55 -0.66 13.08
CA PRO A 345 12.41 -0.95 12.19
C PRO A 345 11.29 -1.77 12.85
N ASP A 346 11.63 -2.61 13.82
CA ASP A 346 10.71 -3.44 14.62
C ASP A 346 9.89 -2.63 15.63
N LYS A 347 10.40 -1.47 16.06
CA LYS A 347 9.73 -0.52 16.96
C LYS A 347 9.08 0.66 16.26
N THR A 348 9.31 0.78 14.95
CA THR A 348 8.75 1.83 14.11
C THR A 348 7.24 1.67 14.00
N VAL A 349 6.51 2.71 14.40
CA VAL A 349 5.08 2.80 14.16
C VAL A 349 4.83 3.47 12.82
N ILE A 350 3.89 2.93 12.06
CA ILE A 350 3.39 3.55 10.83
C ILE A 350 1.88 3.66 11.00
N ALA A 351 1.38 4.89 11.01
CA ALA A 351 -0.04 5.20 10.97
C ALA A 351 -0.36 5.84 9.63
N CYS A 352 -1.26 5.22 8.89
CA CYS A 352 -1.68 5.63 7.56
C CYS A 352 -3.04 6.31 7.65
N ALA A 353 -3.13 7.59 7.35
CA ALA A 353 -4.41 8.28 7.14
C ALA A 353 -4.83 8.11 5.69
N VAL A 354 -5.98 7.49 5.46
CA VAL A 354 -6.42 7.14 4.10
C VAL A 354 -7.89 7.46 3.86
N ASP A 355 -8.18 7.88 2.63
CA ASP A 355 -9.53 8.15 2.12
C ASP A 355 -10.43 6.92 2.18
N GLY A 356 -9.89 5.72 2.01
CA GLY A 356 -10.63 4.50 2.26
C GLY A 356 -9.73 3.29 2.46
N PHE A 357 -10.19 2.34 3.26
CA PHE A 357 -9.44 1.13 3.57
C PHE A 357 -9.98 -0.07 2.80
N GLY A 358 -9.36 -0.36 1.64
CA GLY A 358 -9.74 -1.45 0.74
C GLY A 358 -8.69 -2.55 0.56
N LYS A 359 -8.92 -3.42 -0.43
CA LYS A 359 -8.08 -4.62 -0.70
C LYS A 359 -6.67 -4.29 -1.20
N VAL A 360 -6.40 -3.05 -1.62
CA VAL A 360 -5.08 -2.60 -2.11
C VAL A 360 -3.97 -2.88 -1.09
N PHE A 361 -4.23 -2.62 0.20
CA PHE A 361 -3.29 -2.88 1.30
C PHE A 361 -2.99 -4.36 1.53
N PHE A 362 -3.81 -5.27 1.00
CA PHE A 362 -3.69 -6.72 1.13
C PHE A 362 -3.27 -7.38 -0.18
N SER A 363 -2.98 -6.60 -1.22
CA SER A 363 -2.43 -7.16 -2.44
C SER A 363 -1.12 -7.88 -2.12
N SER A 364 -0.84 -8.94 -2.86
CA SER A 364 0.41 -9.70 -2.72
C SER A 364 1.67 -8.83 -2.84
N GLU A 365 1.54 -7.65 -3.46
CA GLU A 365 2.62 -6.70 -3.67
C GLU A 365 2.92 -5.85 -2.43
N TYR A 366 1.88 -5.47 -1.66
CA TYR A 366 2.01 -4.50 -0.57
C TYR A 366 1.83 -5.08 0.85
N ALA A 367 1.15 -6.23 0.98
CA ALA A 367 0.62 -6.69 2.26
C ALA A 367 1.66 -6.88 3.38
N GLU A 368 2.89 -7.29 3.05
CA GLU A 368 3.95 -7.45 4.05
C GLU A 368 4.51 -6.11 4.57
N TYR A 369 4.54 -5.07 3.74
CA TYR A 369 5.01 -3.74 4.14
C TYR A 369 4.06 -3.07 5.13
N PHE A 370 2.76 -3.30 4.93
CA PHE A 370 1.70 -2.81 5.79
C PHE A 370 1.50 -3.67 7.05
N ARG A 371 2.14 -4.84 7.16
CA ARG A 371 2.01 -5.70 8.33
C ARG A 371 2.48 -4.97 9.58
N GLY A 372 1.60 -4.81 10.56
CA GLY A 372 1.83 -4.10 11.81
C GLY A 372 1.58 -2.59 11.72
N ALA A 373 1.31 -2.05 10.53
CA ALA A 373 0.88 -0.67 10.36
C ALA A 373 -0.55 -0.48 10.86
N TYR A 374 -0.84 0.76 11.25
CA TYR A 374 -2.17 1.23 11.56
C TYR A 374 -2.74 1.97 10.35
N VAL A 375 -4.02 1.80 10.10
CA VAL A 375 -4.77 2.49 9.06
C VAL A 375 -5.93 3.21 9.74
N VAL A 376 -6.00 4.53 9.54
CA VAL A 376 -7.06 5.40 10.06
C VAL A 376 -7.85 5.89 8.87
N THR A 377 -9.18 5.76 8.94
CA THR A 377 -10.09 6.14 7.86
C THR A 377 -11.51 6.33 8.38
N GLU A 378 -12.33 7.06 7.64
CA GLU A 378 -13.78 7.11 7.83
C GLU A 378 -14.51 6.05 6.99
N VAL A 379 -13.81 5.41 6.04
CA VAL A 379 -14.43 4.56 5.02
C VAL A 379 -13.76 3.18 4.98
N LEU A 380 -14.32 2.24 5.73
CA LEU A 380 -13.93 0.82 5.62
C LEU A 380 -14.63 0.18 4.40
N LEU A 381 -13.83 -0.31 3.45
CA LEU A 381 -14.31 -0.99 2.24
C LEU A 381 -14.20 -2.52 2.30
N LEU A 382 -13.52 -3.04 3.31
CA LEU A 382 -13.30 -4.48 3.49
C LEU A 382 -14.53 -5.15 4.10
N SER A 383 -14.82 -6.37 3.63
CA SER A 383 -15.82 -7.26 4.22
C SER A 383 -17.25 -6.71 4.25
N LYS A 384 -17.56 -5.76 3.37
CA LYS A 384 -18.92 -5.23 3.14
C LYS A 384 -19.49 -5.82 1.86
N ALA A 385 -20.54 -6.61 1.96
CA ALA A 385 -21.13 -7.33 0.82
C ALA A 385 -21.60 -6.38 -0.30
N ASN A 386 -22.24 -5.26 0.06
CA ASN A 386 -22.67 -4.23 -0.90
C ASN A 386 -21.49 -3.57 -1.63
N VAL A 387 -20.37 -3.32 -0.94
CA VAL A 387 -19.14 -2.79 -1.56
C VAL A 387 -18.51 -3.83 -2.49
N GLU A 388 -18.47 -5.10 -2.10
CA GLU A 388 -17.92 -6.17 -2.95
C GLU A 388 -18.75 -6.37 -4.22
N GLN A 389 -20.08 -6.32 -4.11
CA GLN A 389 -20.98 -6.37 -5.25
C GLN A 389 -20.75 -5.17 -6.18
N PHE A 390 -20.78 -3.95 -5.66
CA PHE A 390 -20.53 -2.74 -6.45
C PHE A 390 -19.18 -2.79 -7.18
N ASN A 391 -18.12 -3.22 -6.49
CA ASN A 391 -16.79 -3.35 -7.10
C ASN A 391 -16.76 -4.32 -8.28
N GLN A 392 -17.46 -5.46 -8.15
CA GLN A 392 -17.50 -6.47 -9.20
C GLN A 392 -18.27 -5.95 -10.41
N GLU A 393 -19.47 -5.41 -10.21
CA GLU A 393 -20.31 -4.90 -11.29
C GLU A 393 -19.66 -3.71 -12.00
N TYR A 394 -19.06 -2.77 -11.25
CA TYR A 394 -18.34 -1.63 -11.82
C TYR A 394 -17.10 -2.08 -12.62
N TYR A 395 -16.39 -3.12 -12.15
CA TYR A 395 -15.26 -3.69 -12.89
C TYR A 395 -15.70 -4.37 -14.18
N ASP A 396 -16.83 -5.09 -14.17
CA ASP A 396 -17.32 -5.79 -15.36
C ASP A 396 -17.70 -4.81 -16.48
N ASP A 397 -18.22 -3.63 -16.13
CA ASP A 397 -18.63 -2.60 -17.09
C ASP A 397 -17.47 -1.69 -17.54
N TYR A 398 -16.54 -1.34 -16.66
CA TYR A 398 -15.46 -0.36 -16.94
C TYR A 398 -14.05 -0.95 -16.98
N ALA A 399 -13.87 -2.25 -16.72
CA ALA A 399 -12.58 -2.93 -16.58
C ALA A 399 -11.61 -2.26 -15.58
N LYS A 400 -12.16 -1.57 -14.58
CA LYS A 400 -11.41 -0.77 -13.58
C LYS A 400 -12.07 -0.93 -12.21
N LEU A 401 -11.26 -1.15 -11.18
CA LEU A 401 -11.77 -1.15 -9.79
C LEU A 401 -12.14 0.28 -9.38
N PRO A 402 -13.30 0.48 -8.73
CA PRO A 402 -13.71 1.80 -8.27
C PRO A 402 -12.80 2.26 -7.11
N ALA A 403 -12.47 3.56 -7.13
CA ALA A 403 -11.84 4.25 -6.02
C ALA A 403 -12.93 4.76 -5.04
N VAL A 404 -12.49 5.30 -3.91
CA VAL A 404 -13.41 5.88 -2.90
C VAL A 404 -14.26 7.00 -3.51
N LYS A 405 -13.69 7.80 -4.41
CA LYS A 405 -14.40 8.85 -5.15
C LYS A 405 -15.55 8.32 -6.00
N ASP A 406 -15.37 7.15 -6.62
CA ASP A 406 -16.45 6.49 -7.38
C ASP A 406 -17.59 6.08 -6.42
N MET A 407 -17.26 5.58 -5.23
CA MET A 407 -18.26 5.21 -4.21
C MET A 407 -18.99 6.42 -3.61
N LEU A 408 -18.33 7.57 -3.51
CA LEU A 408 -18.98 8.83 -3.11
C LEU A 408 -20.01 9.28 -4.16
N GLY A 409 -19.73 9.10 -5.45
CA GLY A 409 -20.69 9.37 -6.53
C GLY A 409 -21.96 8.52 -6.38
N HIS A 410 -21.81 7.24 -6.06
CA HIS A 410 -22.94 6.37 -5.73
C HIS A 410 -23.75 6.91 -4.54
N ASP A 411 -23.07 7.25 -3.45
CA ASP A 411 -23.73 7.74 -2.23
C ASP A 411 -24.50 9.06 -2.44
N ILE A 412 -24.01 9.95 -3.30
CA ILE A 412 -24.71 11.20 -3.67
C ILE A 412 -26.04 10.89 -4.37
N VAL A 413 -26.04 9.97 -5.35
CA VAL A 413 -27.26 9.58 -6.07
C VAL A 413 -28.25 8.92 -5.13
N VAL A 414 -27.80 7.97 -4.31
CA VAL A 414 -28.64 7.29 -3.32
C VAL A 414 -29.21 8.28 -2.31
N PHE A 415 -28.45 9.29 -1.90
CA PHE A 415 -28.93 10.32 -0.99
C PHE A 415 -30.03 11.19 -1.62
N MET A 416 -29.81 11.72 -2.82
CA MET A 416 -30.81 12.53 -3.51
C MET A 416 -32.12 11.75 -3.68
N GLU A 417 -32.00 10.48 -4.07
CA GLU A 417 -33.14 9.60 -4.26
C GLU A 417 -33.89 9.32 -2.95
N ARG A 418 -33.18 9.01 -1.87
CA ARG A 418 -33.80 8.82 -0.54
C ARG A 418 -34.51 10.09 -0.04
N LEU A 419 -33.98 11.28 -0.34
CA LEU A 419 -34.57 12.54 0.09
C LEU A 419 -35.92 12.81 -0.61
N LYS A 420 -35.98 12.54 -1.92
CA LYS A 420 -37.19 12.74 -2.74
C LYS A 420 -38.18 11.59 -2.63
N ASN A 421 -37.67 10.37 -2.51
CA ASN A 421 -38.43 9.13 -2.43
C ASN A 421 -38.02 8.35 -1.16
N PRO A 422 -38.57 8.67 0.04
CA PRO A 422 -38.17 8.02 1.30
C PRO A 422 -38.38 6.50 1.37
N SER A 423 -39.15 5.93 0.43
CA SER A 423 -39.30 4.48 0.27
C SER A 423 -38.17 3.81 -0.51
N PHE A 424 -37.22 4.58 -1.05
CA PHE A 424 -36.06 4.06 -1.77
C PHE A 424 -35.06 3.44 -0.80
N ILE A 425 -34.77 2.15 -0.98
CA ILE A 425 -33.90 1.37 -0.09
C ILE A 425 -32.70 0.89 -0.89
N ALA A 426 -31.64 1.69 -0.92
CA ALA A 426 -30.31 1.32 -1.42
C ALA A 426 -29.25 1.77 -0.41
N ASP A 427 -28.29 0.92 -0.07
CA ASP A 427 -27.31 1.20 0.99
C ASP A 427 -26.19 2.14 0.53
N TYR A 428 -25.68 2.97 1.45
CA TYR A 428 -24.46 3.72 1.22
C TYR A 428 -23.23 2.81 1.24
N LEU A 429 -22.28 3.08 0.35
CA LEU A 429 -21.01 2.36 0.24
C LEU A 429 -19.97 2.91 1.21
N THR A 430 -19.95 4.23 1.43
CA THR A 430 -18.92 4.88 2.26
C THR A 430 -19.20 4.87 3.77
N GLY A 431 -20.18 4.07 4.22
CA GLY A 431 -20.44 3.87 5.65
C GLY A 431 -21.10 5.05 6.36
N ILE A 432 -21.75 5.94 5.60
CA ILE A 432 -22.60 7.01 6.12
C ILE A 432 -23.69 6.37 6.97
N LYS A 433 -23.73 6.71 8.27
CA LYS A 433 -24.74 6.17 9.20
C LYS A 433 -26.02 6.98 9.13
N ASN A 434 -25.89 8.29 9.25
CA ASN A 434 -26.96 9.28 9.21
C ASN A 434 -26.45 10.56 8.51
N MET A 435 -27.37 11.38 8.05
CA MET A 435 -27.10 12.77 7.67
C MET A 435 -27.99 13.67 8.53
N ASP A 436 -27.40 14.38 9.48
CA ASP A 436 -28.08 15.33 10.35
C ASP A 436 -27.58 16.75 10.02
N GLU A 437 -28.50 17.70 9.85
CA GLU A 437 -28.21 19.14 9.72
C GLU A 437 -27.13 19.55 8.69
N GLY A 438 -26.89 18.73 7.66
CA GLY A 438 -25.96 19.04 6.57
C GLY A 438 -24.56 18.41 6.70
N THR A 439 -24.28 17.67 7.77
CA THR A 439 -23.02 16.94 7.96
C THR A 439 -23.26 15.43 7.98
N MET A 440 -22.30 14.69 7.43
CA MET A 440 -22.33 13.23 7.44
C MET A 440 -21.78 12.67 8.73
N ASP A 441 -22.54 11.79 9.36
CA ASP A 441 -22.03 11.01 10.48
C ASP A 441 -21.26 9.78 9.95
N ARG A 442 -19.93 9.91 9.90
CA ARG A 442 -18.99 8.81 9.68
C ARG A 442 -18.07 8.69 10.90
N ASP A 443 -17.91 7.47 11.40
CA ASP A 443 -16.92 7.21 12.44
C ASP A 443 -15.52 7.23 11.82
N THR A 444 -14.64 8.08 12.34
CA THR A 444 -13.20 7.92 12.12
C THR A 444 -12.72 6.73 12.94
N GLU A 445 -12.27 5.67 12.27
CA GLU A 445 -11.86 4.43 12.91
C GLU A 445 -10.40 4.10 12.62
N ALA A 446 -9.72 3.47 13.60
CA ALA A 446 -8.36 3.00 13.45
C ALA A 446 -8.30 1.46 13.44
N TYR A 447 -7.52 0.91 12.52
CA TYR A 447 -7.34 -0.51 12.32
C TYR A 447 -5.86 -0.86 12.33
N LYS A 448 -5.48 -1.97 12.96
CA LYS A 448 -4.15 -2.55 12.85
C LYS A 448 -4.15 -3.70 11.87
N ILE A 449 -3.26 -3.66 10.89
CA ILE A 449 -3.02 -4.81 9.99
C ILE A 449 -2.16 -5.82 10.75
N VAL A 450 -2.75 -6.94 11.16
CA VAL A 450 -2.05 -7.98 11.95
C VAL A 450 -1.30 -8.94 11.03
N THR A 451 -1.96 -9.34 9.95
CA THR A 451 -1.42 -10.22 8.90
C THR A 451 -1.96 -9.78 7.54
N THR A 452 -1.48 -10.42 6.47
CA THR A 452 -1.97 -10.24 5.10
C THR A 452 -3.45 -10.62 4.89
N ARG A 453 -4.14 -11.12 5.92
CA ARG A 453 -5.56 -11.50 5.88
C ARG A 453 -6.36 -11.04 7.09
N LYS A 454 -5.72 -10.38 8.05
CA LYS A 454 -6.35 -10.06 9.34
C LYS A 454 -6.09 -8.62 9.72
N ILE A 455 -7.19 -7.89 9.90
CA ILE A 455 -7.21 -6.58 10.56
C ILE A 455 -7.78 -6.71 11.96
N ARG A 456 -7.36 -5.81 12.85
CA ARG A 456 -7.95 -5.63 14.18
C ARG A 456 -8.38 -4.18 14.30
N LYS A 457 -9.68 -3.94 14.48
CA LYS A 457 -10.19 -2.62 14.86
C LYS A 457 -9.64 -2.27 16.25
N LEU A 458 -9.13 -1.05 16.40
CA LEU A 458 -8.79 -0.48 17.69
C LEU A 458 -10.07 0.09 18.29
N VAL A 459 -10.33 -0.23 19.55
CA VAL A 459 -11.43 0.38 20.30
C VAL A 459 -10.86 1.65 20.90
N ASN A 460 -11.44 2.79 20.54
CA ASN A 460 -11.09 4.10 21.12
C ASN A 460 -11.43 4.14 22.61
#